data_AF-A0A957DU89-F1
#
_entry.id   AF-A0A957DU89-F1
#
_cell.length_a   1.000
_cell.length_b   1.000
_cell.length_c   1.000
_cell.angle_alpha   90.00
_cell.angle_beta   90.00
_cell.angle_gamma   90.00
#
_symmetry.space_group_name_H-M   'P 1'
#
loop_
_entity.id
_entity.type
_entity.pdbx_description
1 polymer ?
#
loop_
_entity_poly.entity_id
_entity_poly.type
_entity_poly.pdbx_seq_one_letter_code
_entity_poly.pdbx_strand_id
1 'polypeptide(L)' 'EEKGFSPAQIALAWLLHKPGVTAPIIGATKMHHLEQAAAAVDISLSEEEIKRIEAPYRPHPVLGHQ' A
#
# COMPACT_ATOMS: atom_id res chain seq x y z
N GLU A 1 -6.28 12.83 0.96
CA GLU A 1 -5.10 13.63 1.33
C GLU A 1 -5.20 14.08 2.78
N GLU A 2 -5.14 13.15 3.74
CA GLU A 2 -5.45 13.45 5.15
C GLU A 2 -4.19 13.52 6.04
N LYS A 3 -3.04 12.99 5.58
CA LYS A 3 -1.83 12.82 6.40
C LYS A 3 -0.53 13.38 5.78
N GLY A 4 -0.59 14.05 4.63
CA GLY A 4 0.60 14.60 3.95
C GLY A 4 1.57 13.56 3.37
N PHE A 5 1.24 12.27 3.43
CA PHE A 5 2.02 11.19 2.83
C PHE A 5 1.72 11.01 1.35
N SER A 6 2.71 10.52 0.60
CA SER A 6 2.51 10.20 -0.81
C SER A 6 1.56 9.01 -1.00
N PRO A 7 0.87 8.90 -2.15
CA PRO A 7 0.04 7.73 -2.44
C PRO A 7 0.80 6.41 -2.35
N ALA A 8 2.07 6.39 -2.75
CA ALA A 8 2.93 5.20 -2.66
C ALA A 8 3.20 4.80 -1.20
N GLN A 9 3.46 5.78 -0.33
CA GLN A 9 3.62 5.55 1.10
C GLN A 9 2.36 4.97 1.75
N ILE A 10 1.19 5.54 1.43
CA ILE A 10 -0.10 5.05 1.95
C ILE A 10 -0.38 3.63 1.45
N ALA A 11 -0.11 3.34 0.18
CA ALA A 11 -0.32 2.01 -0.39
C ALA A 11 0.58 0.94 0.27
N LEU A 12 1.85 1.26 0.50
CA LEU A 12 2.79 0.37 1.17
C LEU A 12 2.45 0.17 2.64
N ALA A 13 2.08 1.24 3.36
CA ALA A 13 1.61 1.15 4.74
C ALA A 13 0.35 0.27 4.85
N TRP A 14 -0.61 0.43 3.94
CA TRP A 14 -1.80 -0.42 3.86
C TRP A 14 -1.44 -1.89 3.60
N LEU A 15 -0.50 -2.15 2.69
CA LEU A 15 -0.06 -3.51 2.38
C LEU A 15 0.60 -4.18 3.59
N LEU A 16 1.42 -3.44 4.34
CA LEU A 16 2.06 -3.90 5.58
C LEU A 16 1.05 -4.23 6.70
N HIS A 17 -0.13 -3.62 6.70
CA HIS A 17 -1.20 -3.94 7.67
C HIS A 17 -1.97 -5.23 7.32
N LYS A 18 -1.72 -5.86 6.18
CA LYS A 18 -2.50 -7.04 5.76
C LYS A 18 -2.06 -8.32 6.46
N PRO A 19 -3.03 -9.15 6.91
CA PRO A 19 -2.71 -10.44 7.48
C PRO A 19 -1.97 -11.29 6.44
N GLY A 20 -0.86 -11.91 6.86
CA GLY A 20 -0.02 -12.74 6.00
C GLY A 20 1.06 -11.99 5.22
N VAL A 21 1.13 -10.66 5.30
CA VAL A 21 2.22 -9.88 4.70
C VAL A 21 3.33 -9.67 5.74
N THR A 22 4.49 -10.31 5.54
CA THR A 22 5.67 -10.08 6.37
C THR A 22 6.51 -8.91 5.85
N ALA A 23 6.77 -8.88 4.55
CA ALA A 23 7.48 -7.79 3.88
C ALA A 23 7.11 -7.73 2.40
N PRO A 24 6.84 -6.54 1.83
CA PRO A 24 6.61 -6.38 0.40
C PRO A 24 7.93 -6.42 -0.38
N ILE A 25 7.88 -6.92 -1.61
CA ILE A 25 8.99 -6.85 -2.57
C ILE A 25 8.82 -5.59 -3.41
N ILE A 26 9.84 -4.72 -3.42
CA ILE A 26 9.75 -3.40 -4.06
C ILE A 26 10.84 -3.27 -5.12
N GLY A 27 10.43 -2.93 -6.35
CA GLY A 27 11.35 -2.58 -7.43
C GLY A 27 11.52 -1.06 -7.52
N ALA A 28 12.76 -0.58 -7.54
CA ALA A 28 13.08 0.84 -7.67
C ALA A 28 14.30 1.06 -8.56
N THR A 29 14.21 2.04 -9.46
CA THR A 29 15.33 2.50 -10.31
C THR A 29 15.86 3.87 -9.90
N LYS A 30 15.25 4.50 -8.89
CA LYS A 30 15.60 5.82 -8.36
C LYS A 30 15.60 5.79 -6.83
N MET A 31 16.52 6.53 -6.22
CA MET A 31 16.71 6.51 -4.76
C MET A 31 15.48 6.95 -3.98
N HIS A 32 14.81 8.01 -4.42
CA HIS A 32 13.63 8.52 -3.72
C HIS A 32 12.48 7.52 -3.62
N HIS A 33 12.37 6.54 -4.54
CA HIS A 33 11.38 5.47 -4.39
C HIS A 33 11.71 4.55 -3.21
N LEU A 34 12.99 4.26 -2.97
CA LEU A 34 13.44 3.48 -1.82
C LEU A 34 13.21 4.24 -0.52
N GLU A 35 13.51 5.54 -0.50
CA GLU A 35 13.28 6.41 0.66
C GLU A 35 11.79 6.48 1.04
N GLN A 36 10.92 6.65 0.04
CA GLN A 36 9.47 6.62 0.26
C GLN A 36 8.99 5.26 0.75
N ALA A 37 9.52 4.17 0.20
CA ALA A 37 9.18 2.83 0.63
C ALA A 37 9.60 2.54 2.08
N ALA A 38 10.82 2.95 2.46
CA ALA A 38 11.32 2.80 3.82
C ALA A 38 10.49 3.61 4.81
N ALA A 39 10.17 4.87 4.48
CA ALA A 39 9.35 5.74 5.32
C ALA A 39 7.91 5.24 5.51
N ALA A 40 7.42 4.33 4.68
CA ALA A 40 6.08 3.76 4.82
C ALA A 40 5.93 2.84 6.04
N VAL A 41 7.04 2.28 6.55
CA VAL A 41 7.04 1.38 7.70
C VAL A 41 6.59 2.08 8.99
N ASP A 42 6.86 3.38 9.10
CA ASP A 42 6.49 4.18 10.27
C ASP A 42 5.05 4.70 10.22
N ILE A 43 4.33 4.45 9.13
CA ILE A 43 2.96 4.95 8.93
C ILE A 43 1.95 3.95 9.49
N SER A 44 1.26 4.37 10.55
CA SER A 44 0.11 3.63 11.09
C SER A 44 -1.21 4.11 10.47
N LEU A 45 -2.05 3.16 10.06
CA LEU A 45 -3.39 3.41 9.54
C LEU A 45 -4.41 2.88 10.54
N SER A 46 -5.41 3.70 10.86
CA SER A 46 -6.56 3.24 11.64
C SER A 46 -7.45 2.33 10.81
N GLU A 47 -8.28 1.52 11.48
CA GLU A 47 -9.23 0.63 10.81
C GLU A 47 -10.18 1.38 9.87
N GLU A 48 -10.62 2.57 10.26
CA GLU A 48 -11.50 3.41 9.43
C GLU A 48 -10.80 3.94 8.18
N GLU A 49 -9.52 4.27 8.27
CA GLU A 49 -8.72 4.65 7.10
C GLU A 49 -8.52 3.46 6.16
N ILE A 50 -8.23 2.27 6.69
CA ILE A 50 -8.10 1.05 5.89
C ILE A 50 -9.41 0.77 5.16
N LYS A 51 -10.55 0.79 5.85
CA LYS A 51 -11.88 0.61 5.25
C LYS A 51 -12.14 1.64 4.14
N ARG A 52 -11.80 2.90 4.37
CA ARG A 52 -11.96 3.99 3.39
C ARG A 52 -11.12 3.76 2.13
N ILE A 53 -9.87 3.33 2.30
CA ILE A 53 -8.95 3.02 1.19
C ILE A 53 -9.47 1.84 0.36
N GLU A 54 -10.10 0.84 0.99
CA GLU A 54 -10.59 -0.36 0.33
C GLU A 54 -11.99 -0.23 -0.28
N ALA A 55 -12.84 0.67 0.24
CA ALA A 55 -14.20 0.88 -0.24
C ALA A 55 -14.37 1.01 -1.77
N PRO A 56 -13.49 1.71 -2.53
CA PRO A 56 -13.62 1.82 -3.98
C PRO A 56 -13.11 0.59 -4.75
N TYR A 57 -12.45 -0.38 -4.10
CA TYR A 57 -11.84 -1.53 -4.79
C TYR A 57 -12.91 -2.42 -5.43
N ARG A 58 -12.71 -2.73 -6.73
CA ARG A 58 -13.53 -3.67 -7.49
C ARG A 58 -12.64 -4.80 -7.99
N PRO A 59 -12.84 -6.04 -7.52
CA PRO A 59 -12.09 -7.19 -8.02
C PRO A 59 -12.21 -7.29 -9.54
N HIS A 60 -11.07 -7.42 -10.23
CA HIS A 60 -11.08 -7.72 -11.64
C HIS A 60 -11.24 -9.23 -11.84
N PRO A 61 -12.19 -9.68 -12.67
CA PRO A 61 -12.29 -11.09 -13.01
C PRO A 61 -11.02 -11.53 -13.75
N VAL A 62 -10.61 -12.78 -13.53
CA VAL A 62 -9.53 -13.39 -14.32
C VAL A 62 -10.02 -13.51 -15.76
N LEU A 63 -9.29 -12.90 -16.69
CA LEU A 63 -9.56 -12.97 -18.13
C LEU A 63 -8.54 -13.91 -18.77
N GLY A 64 -9.02 -15.03 -19.33
CA GLY A 64 -8.18 -16.11 -19.88
C GLY A 64 -7.83 -17.21 -18.87
N HIS A 65 -7.28 -18.31 -19.39
CA HIS A 65 -7.18 -19.65 -18.76
C HIS A 65 -8.55 -20.34 -18.56
N GLN A 66 -8.85 -21.29 -19.45
CA GLN A 66 -9.65 -22.48 -19.14
C GLN A 66 -8.71 -23.60 -18.70
#